data_AF-F8PWX7-F1
#
_entry.id   AF-F8PWX7-F1
#
_cell.length_a   1.000
_cell.length_b   1.000
_cell.length_c   1.000
_cell.angle_alpha   90.00
_cell.angle_beta   90.00
_cell.angle_gamma   90.00
#
_symmetry.space_group_name_H-M   'P 1'
#
loop_
_entity.id
_entity.type
_entity.pdbx_description
1 polymer ?
#
loop_
_entity_poly.entity_id
_entity_poly.type
_entity_poly.pdbx_seq_one_letter_code
_entity_poly.pdbx_strand_id
1 'polypeptide(L)'
;MTTAHDTSSCPVLTGPNNFQIWKLRIISKLRWEKALRVVTGEELKPSPGKPTSLEDPEITWILKDEKAHGIIQDHISDALLMRTGDLTSSK
;
A
#
# COMPACT_ATOMS: atom_id res chain seq x y z
N MET A 1 -23.71 -14.62 17.21
CA MET A 1 -23.35 -14.50 15.78
C MET A 1 -21.85 -14.34 15.72
N THR A 2 -21.13 -15.38 15.33
CA THR A 2 -19.66 -15.35 15.27
C THR A 2 -19.29 -14.79 13.91
N THR A 3 -18.88 -13.51 13.87
CA THR A 3 -18.27 -12.93 12.68
C THR A 3 -16.96 -13.65 12.45
N ALA A 4 -16.92 -14.53 11.44
CA ALA A 4 -15.67 -15.06 10.94
C ALA A 4 -14.82 -13.87 10.51
N HIS A 5 -13.79 -13.55 11.30
CA HIS A 5 -12.70 -12.78 10.78
C HIS A 5 -12.14 -13.61 9.63
N ASP A 6 -12.41 -13.19 8.40
CA ASP A 6 -11.69 -13.63 7.22
C ASP A 6 -10.22 -13.38 7.53
N THR A 7 -9.58 -14.40 8.08
CA THR A 7 -8.15 -14.42 8.33
C THR A 7 -7.56 -14.55 6.94
N SER A 8 -7.46 -13.40 6.26
CA SER A 8 -6.80 -13.26 4.98
C SER A 8 -5.35 -13.60 5.23
N SER A 9 -5.03 -14.89 5.24
CA SER A 9 -3.67 -15.39 5.22
C SER A 9 -2.98 -14.71 4.05
N CYS A 10 -1.95 -13.91 4.35
CA CYS A 10 -1.19 -13.16 3.36
C CYS A 10 -0.68 -14.16 2.31
N PRO A 11 -1.09 -14.03 1.04
CA PRO A 11 -0.79 -15.05 0.05
C PRO A 11 0.72 -15.15 -0.18
N VAL A 12 1.26 -16.36 -0.12
CA VAL A 12 2.67 -16.61 -0.43
C VAL A 12 2.87 -16.44 -1.94
N LEU A 13 3.69 -15.46 -2.33
CA LEU A 13 3.98 -15.13 -3.74
C LEU A 13 4.97 -16.12 -4.36
N THR A 14 4.57 -17.39 -4.50
CA THR A 14 5.44 -18.48 -5.01
C THR A 14 5.56 -18.54 -6.54
N GLY A 15 4.79 -17.76 -7.29
CA GLY A 15 4.83 -17.78 -8.75
C GLY A 15 3.90 -16.76 -9.43
N PRO A 16 3.93 -16.68 -10.78
CA PRO A 16 3.25 -15.64 -11.54
C PRO A 16 1.74 -15.54 -11.31
N ASN A 17 1.05 -16.69 -11.19
CA ASN A 17 -0.40 -16.69 -10.95
C ASN A 17 -0.76 -16.11 -9.58
N ASN A 18 0.00 -16.45 -8.53
CA ASN A 18 -0.20 -15.91 -7.19
C ASN A 18 0.09 -14.41 -7.16
N PHE A 19 1.08 -13.95 -7.93
CA PHE A 19 1.36 -12.53 -8.11
C PHE A 19 0.21 -11.78 -8.79
N GLN A 20 -0.40 -12.33 -9.85
CA GLN A 20 -1.54 -11.67 -10.51
C GLN A 20 -2.75 -11.57 -9.58
N ILE A 21 -3.05 -12.63 -8.83
CA ILE A 21 -4.15 -12.63 -7.85
C ILE A 21 -3.89 -11.61 -6.74
N TRP A 22 -2.67 -11.59 -6.20
CA TRP A 22 -2.25 -10.59 -5.22
C TRP A 22 -2.39 -9.16 -5.77
N LYS A 23 -1.90 -8.91 -6.98
CA LYS A 23 -1.97 -7.61 -7.64
C LYS A 23 -3.41 -7.12 -7.77
N LEU A 24 -4.35 -8.00 -8.17
CA LEU A 24 -5.77 -7.65 -8.26
C LEU A 24 -6.39 -7.31 -6.89
N ARG A 25 -6.02 -8.05 -5.83
CA ARG A 25 -6.49 -7.77 -4.45
C ARG A 25 -5.95 -6.43 -3.95
N ILE A 26 -4.66 -6.16 -4.14
CA ILE A 26 -4.02 -4.90 -3.78
C ILE A 26 -4.65 -3.72 -4.51
N ILE A 27 -4.81 -3.81 -5.84
CA ILE A 27 -5.43 -2.74 -6.63
C ILE A 27 -6.85 -2.47 -6.12
N SER A 28 -7.62 -3.51 -5.80
CA SER A 28 -8.99 -3.35 -5.27
C SER A 28 -9.02 -2.64 -3.92
N LYS A 29 -8.12 -3.01 -2.98
CA LYS A 29 -8.00 -2.34 -1.68
C LYS A 29 -7.51 -0.89 -1.81
N LEU A 30 -6.49 -0.64 -2.63
CA LEU A 30 -5.97 0.71 -2.88
C LEU A 30 -7.03 1.64 -3.51
N ARG A 31 -7.91 1.11 -4.37
CA ARG A 31 -9.04 1.88 -4.92
C ARG A 31 -10.05 2.23 -3.84
N TRP A 32 -10.43 1.26 -3.02
CA TRP A 32 -11.34 1.47 -1.90
C TRP A 32 -10.83 2.54 -0.94
N GLU A 33 -9.52 2.52 -0.69
CA GLU A 33 -8.84 3.45 0.21
C GLU A 33 -8.37 4.75 -0.45
N LYS A 34 -8.76 4.99 -1.72
CA LYS A 34 -8.40 6.19 -2.51
C LYS A 34 -6.89 6.45 -2.59
N ALA A 35 -6.08 5.42 -2.42
CA ALA A 35 -4.62 5.50 -2.41
C ALA A 35 -3.99 4.97 -3.72
N LEU A 36 -4.80 4.39 -4.63
CA LEU A 36 -4.29 3.85 -5.90
C LEU A 36 -3.52 4.89 -6.72
N ARG A 37 -4.03 6.13 -6.79
CA ARG A 37 -3.42 7.19 -7.60
C ARG A 37 -2.02 7.58 -7.11
N VAL A 38 -1.82 7.53 -5.79
CA VAL A 38 -0.50 7.73 -5.15
C VAL A 38 0.46 6.63 -5.58
N VAL A 39 0.05 5.36 -5.50
CA VAL A 39 0.87 4.20 -5.91
C VAL A 39 1.20 4.22 -7.41
N THR A 40 0.26 4.64 -8.25
CA THR A 40 0.48 4.73 -9.71
C THR A 40 1.29 5.96 -10.14
N GLY A 41 1.55 6.90 -9.23
CA GLY A 41 2.23 8.17 -9.54
C GLY A 41 1.34 9.21 -10.25
N GLU A 42 0.05 8.94 -10.45
CA GLU A 42 -0.92 9.90 -10.99
C GLU A 42 -1.23 11.05 -10.01
N GLU A 43 -1.04 10.80 -8.71
CA GLU A 43 -1.13 11.81 -7.65
C GLU A 43 0.28 12.06 -7.09
N LEU A 44 0.91 13.14 -7.54
CA LEU A 44 2.25 13.53 -7.11
C LEU A 44 2.23 14.20 -5.74
N LYS A 45 3.33 14.05 -4.99
CA LYS A 45 3.54 14.78 -3.75
C LYS A 45 3.43 16.29 -4.02
N PRO A 46 2.61 17.03 -3.25
CA PRO A 46 2.51 18.48 -3.41
C PRO A 46 3.86 19.17 -3.23
N SER A 47 4.11 20.21 -4.01
CA SER A 47 5.29 21.05 -3.82
C SER A 47 5.12 21.87 -2.53
N PRO A 48 6.16 21.97 -1.67
CA PRO A 48 6.15 22.87 -0.54
C PRO A 48 5.84 24.29 -1.01
N GLY A 49 4.85 24.95 -0.39
CA GLY A 49 4.55 26.37 -0.63
C GLY A 49 3.43 26.71 -1.62
N LYS A 50 2.67 25.74 -2.15
CA LYS A 50 1.45 26.03 -2.92
C LYS A 50 0.19 25.82 -2.06
N PRO A 51 -0.43 26.88 -1.51
CA PRO A 51 -1.63 26.74 -0.73
C PRO A 51 -2.79 26.37 -1.66
N THR A 52 -3.30 25.17 -1.52
CA THR A 52 -4.49 24.71 -2.23
C THR A 52 -5.40 24.06 -1.19
N SER A 53 -6.48 24.73 -0.78
CA SER A 53 -7.50 24.25 0.17
C SER A 53 -7.22 24.40 1.69
N LEU A 54 -8.29 24.23 2.48
CA LEU A 54 -8.42 24.33 3.94
C LEU A 54 -7.72 23.18 4.70
N GLU A 55 -7.47 22.06 4.02
CA GLU A 55 -6.73 20.91 4.52
C GLU A 55 -5.35 20.89 3.86
N ASP A 56 -4.29 20.68 4.64
CA ASP A 56 -2.91 20.64 4.13
C ASP A 56 -2.75 19.50 3.11
N PRO A 57 -2.57 19.82 1.81
CA PRO A 57 -2.46 18.80 0.76
C PRO A 57 -1.28 17.86 0.99
N GLU A 58 -0.19 18.34 1.60
CA GLU A 58 0.98 17.52 1.91
C GLU A 58 0.63 16.47 2.96
N ILE A 59 -0.10 16.85 4.02
CA ILE A 59 -0.58 15.91 5.04
C ILE A 59 -1.53 14.89 4.41
N THR A 60 -2.50 15.32 3.60
CA THR A 60 -3.42 14.38 2.93
C THR A 60 -2.69 13.39 2.03
N TRP A 61 -1.68 13.85 1.29
CA TRP A 61 -0.88 12.99 0.43
C TRP A 61 -0.06 11.97 1.25
N ILE A 62 0.61 12.42 2.32
CA ILE A 62 1.40 11.55 3.22
C ILE A 62 0.51 10.45 3.81
N LEU A 63 -0.69 10.80 4.30
CA LEU A 63 -1.61 9.80 4.86
C LEU A 63 -2.02 8.74 3.84
N LYS A 64 -2.24 9.13 2.58
CA LYS A 64 -2.54 8.16 1.51
C LYS A 64 -1.34 7.30 1.16
N ASP A 65 -0.14 7.87 1.14
CA ASP A 65 1.11 7.15 0.88
C ASP A 65 1.39 6.10 1.97
N GLU A 66 1.31 6.50 3.25
CA GLU A 66 1.44 5.59 4.39
C GLU A 66 0.38 4.49 4.35
N LYS A 67 -0.86 4.84 4.01
CA LYS A 67 -1.95 3.86 3.89
C LYS A 67 -1.72 2.88 2.74
N ALA A 68 -1.28 3.37 1.59
CA ALA A 68 -0.90 2.51 0.48
C ALA A 68 0.24 1.55 0.88
N HIS A 69 1.26 2.08 1.54
CA HIS A 69 2.40 1.30 2.03
C HIS A 69 1.94 0.18 2.97
N GLY A 70 1.09 0.51 3.96
CA GLY A 70 0.55 -0.47 4.90
C GLY A 70 -0.28 -1.56 4.22
N ILE A 71 -1.14 -1.20 3.26
CA ILE A 71 -1.95 -2.18 2.50
C ILE A 71 -1.04 -3.15 1.73
N ILE A 72 0.01 -2.64 1.08
CA ILE A 72 0.96 -3.47 0.34
C ILE A 72 1.70 -4.41 1.29
N GLN A 73 2.21 -3.91 2.42
CA GLN A 73 2.92 -4.71 3.42
C GLN A 73 2.04 -5.79 4.04
N ASP A 74 0.82 -5.44 4.47
CA ASP A 74 -0.15 -6.36 5.09
C ASP A 74 -0.51 -7.56 4.20
N HIS A 75 -0.32 -7.44 2.88
CA HIS A 75 -0.64 -8.51 1.93
C HIS A 75 0.59 -9.18 1.34
N ILE A 76 1.79 -8.88 1.86
CA ILE A 76 3.03 -9.58 1.53
C ILE A 76 3.36 -10.53 2.69
N SER A 77 3.98 -11.67 2.39
CA SER A 77 4.44 -12.59 3.43
C SER A 77 5.60 -11.98 4.21
N ASP A 78 5.60 -12.15 5.55
CA ASP A 78 6.66 -11.66 6.44
C ASP A 78 8.08 -12.07 5.99
N ALA A 79 8.24 -13.28 5.43
CA ALA A 79 9.52 -13.75 4.91
C ALA A 79 10.05 -12.88 3.75
N LEU A 80 9.15 -12.37 2.89
CA LEU A 80 9.49 -11.43 1.83
C LEU A 80 9.69 -10.01 2.35
N LEU A 81 8.94 -9.63 3.39
CA LEU A 81 9.06 -8.32 4.04
C LEU A 81 10.41 -8.16 4.74
N MET A 82 10.84 -9.16 5.52
CA MET A 82 12.15 -9.17 6.20
C MET A 82 13.31 -9.04 5.21
N ARG A 83 13.27 -9.80 4.10
CA ARG A 83 14.28 -9.71 3.04
C ARG A 83 14.37 -8.31 2.41
N THR A 84 13.26 -7.59 2.34
CA THR A 84 13.21 -6.22 1.80
C THR A 84 13.77 -5.21 2.81
N GLY A 85 13.48 -5.38 4.10
CA GLY A 85 14.07 -4.56 5.17
C GLY A 85 15.59 -4.60 5.18
N ASP A 86 16.17 -5.80 5.02
CA ASP A 86 17.63 -5.99 4.97
C ASP A 86 18.28 -5.26 3.78
N LEU A 87 17.60 -5.19 2.63
CA LEU A 87 18.08 -4.47 1.44
C LEU A 87 18.08 -2.94 1.62
N THR A 88 17.16 -2.42 2.43
CA THR A 88 17.13 -0.98 2.77
C THR A 88 18.08 -0.59 3.90
N SER A 89 18.61 -1.56 4.64
CA SER A 89 19.54 -1.36 5.76
C SER A 89 21.02 -1.43 5.36
N SER A 90 21.37 -1.68 4.10
CA SER A 90 22.76 -1.58 3.62
C SER A 90 23.15 -0.12 3.42
N LYS A 91 24.03 0.37 4.29
CA LYS A 91 24.77 1.63 4.17
C LYS A 91 26.23 1.34 3.83
#